data_AF-A0A6I6JGW8-F1
#
_entry.id   AF-A0A6I6JGW8-F1
#
_cell.length_a   1.000
_cell.length_b   1.000
_cell.length_c   1.000
_cell.angle_alpha   90.00
_cell.angle_beta   90.00
_cell.angle_gamma   90.00
#
_symmetry.space_group_name_H-M   'P 1'
#
loop_
_entity.id
_entity.type
_entity.pdbx_description
1 polymer ?
#
loop_
_entity_poly.entity_id
_entity_poly.type
_entity_poly.pdbx_seq_one_letter_code
_entity_poly.pdbx_strand_id
1 'polypeptide(L)' 'MTVSWISDPVFWLFALPALAVSGLLAQMVLSLFSCCAAFTLRGRRVHLKWWMIPTTSACCALLWGVAALVAMLR' A
#
# COMPACT_ATOMS: atom_id res chain seq x y z
N MET A 1 21.32 -16.20 8.91
CA MET A 1 20.26 -15.22 9.22
C MET A 1 18.97 -16.00 9.37
N THR A 2 18.56 -16.25 10.60
CA THR A 2 17.30 -16.92 10.90
C THR A 2 16.16 -16.05 10.40
N VAL A 3 15.20 -16.65 9.68
CA VAL A 3 14.01 -15.97 9.13
C VAL A 3 12.99 -15.72 10.27
N SER A 4 13.43 -15.14 11.39
CA SER A 4 12.61 -14.86 12.57
C SER A 4 11.57 -13.80 12.28
N TRP A 5 11.98 -12.73 11.59
CA TRP A 5 11.14 -11.57 11.30
C TRP A 5 9.85 -11.89 10.56
N ILE A 6 9.83 -12.92 9.70
CA ILE A 6 8.62 -13.30 8.95
C ILE A 6 7.58 -13.99 9.83
N SER A 7 8.01 -14.55 10.96
CA SER A 7 7.13 -15.18 11.95
C SER A 7 6.65 -14.16 13.01
N ASP A 8 7.23 -12.95 13.04
CA ASP A 8 6.84 -11.93 14.00
C ASP A 8 5.47 -11.32 13.64
N PRO A 9 4.48 -11.38 14.55
CA PRO A 9 3.15 -10.83 14.29
C PRO A 9 3.18 -9.30 14.11
N VAL A 10 4.17 -8.62 14.70
CA VAL A 10 4.36 -7.17 14.58
C VAL A 10 4.71 -6.78 13.15
N PHE A 11 5.52 -7.57 12.44
CA PHE A 11 5.84 -7.33 11.04
C PHE A 11 4.56 -7.36 10.18
N TRP A 12 3.73 -8.39 10.36
CA TRP A 12 2.48 -8.55 9.62
C TRP A 12 1.44 -7.48 9.92
N LEU A 13 1.45 -6.91 11.13
CA LEU A 13 0.58 -5.80 11.51
C LEU A 13 0.78 -4.57 10.61
N PHE A 14 2.00 -4.37 10.09
CA PHE A 14 2.33 -3.28 9.16
C PHE A 14 2.36 -3.73 7.70
N ALA A 15 2.85 -4.95 7.44
CA ALA A 15 2.96 -5.48 6.07
C ALA A 15 1.60 -5.73 5.41
N LEU A 16 0.58 -6.20 6.15
CA LEU A 16 -0.76 -6.43 5.59
C LEU A 16 -1.42 -5.13 5.11
N PRO A 17 -1.49 -4.04 5.92
CA PRO A 17 -1.93 -2.74 5.42
C PRO A 17 -1.06 -2.23 4.27
N ALA A 18 0.25 -2.42 4.33
CA ALA A 18 1.16 -2.00 3.25
C ALA A 18 0.80 -2.67 1.92
N LEU A 19 0.53 -3.97 1.93
CA LEU A 19 0.10 -4.74 0.76
C LEU A 19 -1.26 -4.25 0.22
N ALA A 20 -2.23 -4.00 1.10
CA ALA A 20 -3.54 -3.49 0.70
C ALA A 20 -3.42 -2.10 0.04
N VAL A 21 -2.62 -1.19 0.61
CA VAL A 21 -2.37 0.14 0.04
C VAL A 21 -1.59 0.04 -1.26
N SER A 22 -0.65 -0.90 -1.39
CA SER A 22 0.11 -1.14 -2.63
C SER A 22 -0.81 -1.58 -3.77
N GLY A 23 -1.75 -2.49 -3.52
CA GLY A 23 -2.74 -2.90 -4.51
C GLY A 23 -3.67 -1.77 -4.93
N LEU A 24 -4.08 -0.94 -3.97
CA LEU A 24 -4.91 0.24 -4.21
C LEU A 24 -4.15 1.30 -5.04
N LEU A 25 -2.88 1.55 -4.73
CA LEU A 25 -1.99 2.42 -5.50
C LEU A 25 -1.85 1.91 -6.95
N ALA A 26 -1.63 0.60 -7.13
CA ALA A 26 -1.54 -0.01 -8.45
C ALA A 26 -2.84 0.20 -9.26
N GLN A 27 -4.00 0.00 -8.65
CA GLN A 27 -5.29 0.28 -9.30
C GLN A 27 -5.45 1.77 -9.67
N MET A 28 -5.01 2.69 -8.81
CA MET A 28 -5.03 4.12 -9.09
C MET A 28 -4.14 4.48 -10.29
N VAL A 29 -2.92 3.94 -10.34
CA VAL A 29 -1.99 4.16 -11.45
C VAL A 29 -2.55 3.57 -12.75
N LEU A 30 -3.10 2.36 -12.73
CA LEU A 30 -3.77 1.77 -13.89
C LEU A 30 -4.97 2.59 -14.36
N SER A 31 -5.70 3.22 -13.43
CA SER A 31 -6.85 4.05 -13.77
C SER A 31 -6.48 5.34 -14.51
N LEU A 32 -5.23 5.83 -14.40
CA LEU A 32 -4.75 6.98 -15.19
C LEU A 32 -4.73 6.69 -16.70
N PHE A 33 -4.55 5.42 -17.08
CA PHE A 33 -4.56 4.99 -18.48
C PHE A 33 -5.96 4.70 -19.01
N SER A 34 -7.00 4.89 -18.18
CA SER A 34 -8.40 4.69 -18.57
C SER A 34 -9.11 6.02 -18.78
N CYS A 35 -10.04 6.06 -19.74
CA CYS A 35 -10.71 7.27 -20.24
C CYS A 35 -11.44 8.11 -19.15
N CYS A 36 -11.72 7.53 -17.97
CA CYS A 36 -12.50 8.20 -16.92
C CYS A 36 -11.76 8.46 -15.59
N ALA A 37 -10.47 8.11 -15.49
CA ALA A 37 -9.66 8.26 -14.26
C ALA A 37 -10.44 7.87 -12.98
N ALA A 38 -11.08 6.70 -13.00
CA ALA A 38 -11.90 6.21 -11.89
C ALA A 38 -11.43 4.81 -11.50
N PHE A 39 -11.34 4.55 -10.20
CA PHE A 39 -10.98 3.24 -9.66
C PHE A 39 -12.11 2.71 -8.76
N THR A 40 -12.13 1.40 -8.52
CA THR A 40 -13.16 0.74 -7.71
C THR A 40 -12.66 0.46 -6.30
N LEU A 41 -13.31 1.04 -5.30
CA LEU A 41 -13.06 0.79 -3.88
C LEU A 41 -14.28 0.10 -3.27
N ARG A 42 -14.12 -1.14 -2.77
CA ARG A 42 -15.23 -1.93 -2.18
C ARG A 42 -16.49 -1.96 -3.06
N GLY A 43 -16.32 -2.15 -4.37
CA GLY A 43 -17.42 -2.18 -5.34
C GLY A 43 -18.02 -0.82 -5.73
N ARG A 44 -17.53 0.30 -5.17
CA ARG A 44 -17.95 1.66 -5.55
C ARG A 44 -16.92 2.30 -6.47
N ARG A 45 -17.37 2.95 -7.55
CA ARG A 45 -16.50 3.78 -8.40
C ARG A 45 -16.17 5.09 -7.69
N VAL A 46 -14.89 5.40 -7.60
CA VAL A 46 -14.34 6.63 -7.02
C VAL A 46 -13.52 7.33 -8.09
N HIS A 47 -13.83 8.61 -8.33
CA HIS A 47 -13.02 9.44 -9.22
C HIS A 47 -11.67 9.74 -8.60
N LEU A 48 -10.61 9.54 -9.38
CA LEU A 48 -9.24 9.79 -8.97
C LEU A 48 -9.01 11.30 -8.91
N LYS A 49 -8.77 11.81 -7.71
CA LYS A 49 -8.28 13.18 -7.53
C LYS A 49 -6.76 13.18 -7.63
N TRP A 50 -6.17 14.22 -8.20
CA TRP A 50 -4.70 14.33 -8.36
C TRP A 50 -3.96 14.07 -7.04
N TRP A 51 -4.49 14.56 -5.91
CA TRP A 51 -3.89 14.40 -4.58
C TRP A 51 -3.94 12.97 -4.02
N MET A 52 -4.73 12.05 -4.60
CA MET A 52 -4.90 10.69 -4.06
C MET A 52 -3.67 9.81 -4.29
N ILE A 53 -3.02 9.92 -5.46
CA ILE A 53 -1.81 9.16 -5.76
C ILE A 53 -0.63 9.55 -4.86
N PRO A 54 -0.27 10.84 -4.69
CA PRO A 54 0.84 11.21 -3.82
C PRO A 54 0.57 10.88 -2.35
N THR A 55 -0.66 11.04 -1.87
CA THR A 55 -1.02 10.69 -0.49
C THR A 55 -0.98 9.17 -0.24
N THR A 56 -1.54 8.36 -1.15
CA THR A 56 -1.47 6.90 -1.02
C THR A 56 -0.05 6.37 -1.20
N SER A 57 0.75 6.97 -2.08
CA SER A 57 2.18 6.66 -2.24
C SER A 57 2.96 6.93 -0.96
N ALA A 58 2.77 8.10 -0.34
CA ALA A 58 3.42 8.46 0.93
C ALA A 58 3.03 7.50 2.06
N CYS A 59 1.73 7.17 2.19
CA CYS A 59 1.27 6.18 3.16
C CYS A 59 1.86 4.78 2.90
N CYS A 60 1.92 4.36 1.63
CA CYS A 60 2.51 3.08 1.23
C CYS A 60 4.00 3.01 1.61
N ALA A 61 4.75 4.06 1.31
CA ALA A 61 6.17 4.18 1.64
C ALA A 61 6.40 4.16 3.16
N LEU A 62 5.58 4.87 3.93
CA LEU A 62 5.65 4.86 5.40
C LEU A 62 5.40 3.46 5.97
N LEU A 63 4.36 2.77 5.51
CA LEU A 63 4.00 1.43 6.00
C LEU A 63 5.10 0.40 5.70
N TRP A 64 5.62 0.40 4.46
CA TRP A 64 6.74 -0.46 4.10
C TRP A 64 8.04 -0.07 4.82
N GLY A 65 8.28 1.22 5.03
CA GLY A 65 9.42 1.70 5.80
C GLY A 65 9.40 1.20 7.24
N VAL A 66 8.24 1.25 7.90
CA VAL A 66 8.06 0.69 9.26
C VAL A 66 8.21 -0.83 9.25
N ALA A 67 7.60 -1.53 8.30
CA ALA A 67 7.72 -2.99 8.20
C ALA A 67 9.18 -3.44 7.97
N ALA A 68 9.92 -2.73 7.11
CA ALA A 68 11.33 -2.97 6.86
C ALA A 68 12.18 -2.68 8.10
N LEU A 69 11.92 -1.58 8.81
CA LEU A 69 12.60 -1.25 10.05
C LEU A 69 12.39 -2.34 11.11
N VAL A 70 11.15 -2.84 11.25
CA VAL A 70 10.82 -3.95 12.18
C VAL A 70 11.58 -5.22 11.78
N ALA A 71 11.66 -5.53 10.49
CA ALA A 71 12.40 -6.70 10.00
C ALA A 71 13.92 -6.58 10.17
N MET A 72 14.48 -5.36 10.18
CA MET A 72 15.91 -5.12 10.41
C MET A 72 16.30 -5.15 11.89
N LEU A 73 15.37 -4.79 12.78
CA LEU A 73 15.58 -4.76 14.23
C LEU A 73 15.37 -6.13 14.91
N ARG A 74 14.90 -7.14 14.19
CA ARG A 74 14.54 -8.48 14.70
C ARG A 74 15.27 -9.59 13.97
#